data_AF-A0AAJ4ZP01-F1
#
_entry.id   AF-A0AAJ4ZP01-F1
#
_cell.length_a   1.000
_cell.length_b   1.000
_cell.length_c   1.000
_cell.angle_alpha   90.00
_cell.angle_beta   90.00
_cell.angle_gamma   90.00
#
_symmetry.space_group_name_H-M   'P 1'
#
loop_
_entity.id
_entity.type
_entity.pdbx_description
1 polymer ?
#
loop_
_entity_poly.entity_id
_entity_poly.type
_entity_poly.pdbx_seq_one_letter_code
_entity_poly.pdbx_strand_id
1 'polypeptide(L)'
;MRINPRRLPFYVTLFLFALLFGFGSVTYTGFFSVQVFLNLFIDNAFLIVVAIGMTFVILSGGIDLSVGAVVALTTMISAALVEHHGWSIGAVVPLVLVAGTLFGLMMGVLIQVFRIQPFIVTLGGMFLARGLCYLISIDSISITNPTYTALSQHKIFVGGGNYVSPSVVTALAVFAAAVWLAHCSRFGRTVYALGGNERSALLMGLPVARTRILVYGLSGFCSALGGVLVTFYMLSGYGLHAQGMELDAIAATVVGGTLLTGGVGLISGSVVGVLLLGVIQSLITFDGTLSSWWARIAIGVLLCMFCLMQRFLGRAQRGTALPPAGPHRPAHRSDEARKDAPAPAVLMQSHAIPPVQLARRTPRNRRRRPRWCPAPLALTAPVTCRLHICVGPSWMRHCAAWVLAPIWGPKPSGRSIGVWTQPILLSSGARMQPAIPTSAQGDTT
;
A
#
# COMPACT_ATOMS: atom_id res chain seq x y z
N MET A 1 16.36 -29.94 -0.13
CA MET A 1 15.15 -29.30 0.46
C MET A 1 14.32 -28.68 -0.65
N ARG A 2 13.06 -29.11 -0.87
CA ARG A 2 12.15 -28.40 -1.78
C ARG A 2 11.58 -27.18 -1.03
N ILE A 3 12.11 -25.99 -1.29
CA ILE A 3 11.60 -24.74 -0.70
C ILE A 3 10.23 -24.45 -1.31
N ASN A 4 9.22 -24.20 -0.47
CA ASN A 4 7.88 -23.82 -0.95
C ASN A 4 7.99 -22.45 -1.66
N PRO A 5 7.66 -22.36 -2.97
CA PRO A 5 7.87 -21.13 -3.74
C PRO A 5 6.99 -19.97 -3.25
N ARG A 6 5.92 -20.23 -2.48
CA ARG A 6 5.11 -19.19 -1.81
C ARG A 6 5.82 -18.52 -0.63
N ARG A 7 6.81 -19.19 -0.03
CA ARG A 7 7.61 -18.67 1.10
C ARG A 7 8.99 -18.19 0.66
N LEU A 8 9.34 -18.36 -0.61
CA LEU A 8 10.65 -17.95 -1.14
C LEU A 8 10.95 -16.46 -0.93
N PRO A 9 10.00 -15.52 -1.17
CA PRO A 9 10.24 -14.11 -0.91
C PRO A 9 10.64 -13.83 0.55
N PHE A 10 9.99 -14.47 1.51
CA PHE A 10 10.32 -14.35 2.94
C PHE A 10 11.76 -14.80 3.25
N TYR A 11 12.18 -15.95 2.72
CA TYR A 11 13.54 -16.45 2.94
C TYR A 11 14.60 -15.58 2.28
N VAL A 12 14.32 -15.01 1.11
CA VAL A 12 15.22 -14.04 0.44
C VAL A 12 15.42 -12.82 1.33
N THR A 13 14.34 -12.28 1.90
CA THR A 13 14.42 -11.11 2.78
C THR A 13 15.17 -11.40 4.07
N LEU A 14 14.93 -12.57 4.67
CA LEU A 14 15.67 -13.02 5.85
C LEU A 14 17.17 -13.17 5.57
N PHE A 15 17.51 -13.76 4.42
CA PHE A 15 18.90 -13.89 3.97
C PHE A 15 19.54 -12.52 3.74
N LEU A 16 18.84 -11.62 3.05
CA LEU A 16 19.33 -10.27 2.78
C LEU A 16 19.52 -9.46 4.06
N PHE A 17 18.60 -9.58 5.03
CA PHE A 17 18.74 -9.00 6.36
C PHE A 17 20.00 -9.51 7.06
N ALA A 18 20.20 -10.84 7.11
CA ALA A 18 21.39 -11.43 7.72
C ALA A 18 22.69 -10.98 7.02
N LEU A 19 22.67 -10.86 5.68
CA LEU A 19 23.80 -10.41 4.90
C LEU A 19 24.14 -8.94 5.17
N LEU A 20 23.16 -8.03 5.16
CA LEU A 20 23.39 -6.61 5.46
C LEU A 20 23.83 -6.38 6.90
N PHE A 21 23.19 -7.06 7.85
CA PHE A 21 23.55 -6.97 9.26
C PHE A 21 24.97 -7.52 9.51
N GLY A 22 25.32 -8.64 8.87
CA GLY A 22 26.66 -9.21 8.89
C GLY A 22 27.71 -8.28 8.26
N PHE A 23 27.38 -7.67 7.13
CA PHE A 23 28.23 -6.66 6.49
C PHE A 23 28.50 -5.46 7.40
N GLY A 24 27.46 -4.91 8.04
CA GLY A 24 27.62 -3.85 9.04
C GLY A 24 28.48 -4.26 10.21
N SER A 25 28.32 -5.50 10.67
CA SER A 25 29.08 -6.07 11.80
C SER A 25 30.57 -6.20 11.51
N VAL A 26 30.96 -6.45 10.26
CA VAL A 26 32.38 -6.52 9.84
C VAL A 26 32.95 -5.14 9.56
N THR A 27 32.15 -4.22 9.04
CA THR A 27 32.61 -2.90 8.57
C THR A 27 32.72 -1.89 9.70
N TYR A 28 31.78 -1.91 10.66
CA TYR A 28 31.68 -0.90 11.72
C TYR A 28 31.91 -1.51 13.10
N THR A 29 32.80 -0.90 13.87
CA THR A 29 33.07 -1.31 15.26
C THR A 29 31.84 -1.09 16.13
N GLY A 30 31.50 -2.08 16.97
CA GLY A 30 30.34 -2.02 17.86
C GLY A 30 28.98 -2.33 17.21
N PHE A 31 28.89 -2.47 15.88
CA PHE A 31 27.63 -2.77 15.19
C PHE A 31 27.04 -4.14 15.56
N PHE A 32 27.90 -5.13 15.84
CA PHE A 32 27.47 -6.47 16.30
C PHE A 32 26.96 -6.49 17.76
N SER A 33 26.89 -5.34 18.45
CA SER A 33 26.38 -5.27 19.82
C SER A 33 24.90 -5.66 19.91
N VAL A 34 24.54 -6.39 20.96
CA VAL A 34 23.14 -6.74 21.27
C VAL A 34 22.27 -5.50 21.37
N GLN A 35 22.77 -4.40 21.94
CA GLN A 35 22.01 -3.16 22.03
C GLN A 35 21.72 -2.56 20.65
N VAL A 36 22.64 -2.65 19.68
CA VAL A 36 22.40 -2.15 18.32
C VAL A 36 21.31 -2.96 17.64
N PHE A 37 21.31 -4.29 17.82
CA PHE A 37 20.24 -5.14 17.34
C PHE A 37 18.89 -4.80 17.99
N LEU A 38 18.85 -4.55 19.30
CA LEU A 38 17.64 -4.13 20.00
C LEU A 38 17.17 -2.73 19.56
N ASN A 39 18.10 -1.82 19.26
CA ASN A 39 17.78 -0.48 18.74
C ASN A 39 17.02 -0.56 17.42
N LEU A 40 17.27 -1.56 16.56
CA LEU A 40 16.46 -1.78 15.35
C LEU A 40 14.97 -1.92 15.67
N PHE A 41 14.62 -2.59 16.77
CA PHE A 41 13.23 -2.70 17.22
C PHE A 41 12.74 -1.41 17.88
N ILE A 42 13.58 -0.76 18.70
CA ILE A 42 13.22 0.48 19.41
C ILE A 42 12.87 1.58 18.40
N ASP A 43 13.73 1.81 17.41
CA ASP A 43 13.61 2.89 16.45
C ASP A 43 12.52 2.62 15.40
N ASN A 44 12.15 1.36 15.19
CA ASN A 44 11.14 0.96 14.21
C ASN A 44 9.85 0.39 14.82
N ALA A 45 9.65 0.50 16.14
CA ALA A 45 8.50 -0.10 16.83
C ALA A 45 7.15 0.38 16.24
N PHE A 46 7.01 1.67 15.98
CA PHE A 46 5.80 2.24 15.36
C PHE A 46 5.61 1.72 13.93
N LEU A 47 6.68 1.62 13.14
CA LEU A 47 6.62 1.14 11.76
C LEU A 47 6.28 -0.35 11.70
N ILE A 48 6.75 -1.17 12.65
CA ILE A 48 6.37 -2.58 12.79
C ILE A 48 4.85 -2.71 12.96
N VAL A 49 4.26 -1.93 13.89
CA VAL A 49 2.81 -1.97 14.15
C VAL A 49 2.01 -1.54 12.92
N VAL A 50 2.40 -0.45 12.28
CA VAL A 50 1.73 0.05 11.07
C VAL A 50 1.87 -0.94 9.91
N ALA A 51 3.07 -1.51 9.72
CA ALA A 51 3.33 -2.51 8.68
C ALA A 51 2.46 -3.76 8.88
N ILE A 52 2.25 -4.22 10.12
CA ILE A 52 1.34 -5.35 10.40
C ILE A 52 -0.09 -5.04 9.94
N GLY A 53 -0.61 -3.84 10.24
CA GLY A 53 -1.92 -3.40 9.76
C GLY A 53 -1.99 -3.36 8.22
N MET A 54 -0.95 -2.78 7.60
CA MET A 54 -0.80 -2.75 6.15
C MET A 54 -0.72 -4.16 5.54
N THR A 55 -0.11 -5.14 6.22
CA THR A 55 -0.08 -6.54 5.76
C THR A 55 -1.49 -7.07 5.57
N PHE A 56 -2.41 -6.87 6.52
CA PHE A 56 -3.79 -7.34 6.40
C PHE A 56 -4.54 -6.67 5.23
N VAL A 57 -4.31 -5.37 5.02
CA VAL A 57 -4.89 -4.64 3.89
C VAL A 57 -4.40 -5.21 2.56
N ILE A 58 -3.09 -5.38 2.38
CA ILE A 58 -2.52 -5.96 1.16
C ILE A 58 -2.96 -7.40 0.97
N LEU A 59 -2.99 -8.20 2.04
CA LEU A 59 -3.47 -9.58 1.98
C LEU A 59 -4.92 -9.67 1.49
N SER A 60 -5.76 -8.69 1.80
CA SER A 60 -7.14 -8.60 1.31
C SER A 60 -7.26 -8.11 -0.15
N GLY A 61 -6.16 -7.69 -0.79
CA GLY A 61 -6.13 -7.10 -2.14
C GLY A 61 -6.32 -5.59 -2.18
N GLY A 62 -6.14 -4.90 -1.05
CA GLY A 62 -6.28 -3.45 -0.92
C GLY A 62 -4.94 -2.73 -0.75
N ILE A 63 -4.99 -1.39 -0.76
CA ILE A 63 -3.89 -0.51 -0.38
C ILE A 63 -4.48 0.61 0.47
N ASP A 64 -3.85 0.92 1.60
CA ASP A 64 -4.24 1.97 2.52
C ASP A 64 -3.15 3.02 2.61
N LEU A 65 -3.33 4.12 1.87
CA LEU A 65 -2.41 5.26 1.90
C LEU A 65 -2.64 6.19 3.09
N SER A 66 -3.74 6.03 3.82
CA SER A 66 -4.09 6.95 4.91
C SER A 66 -3.28 6.71 6.17
N VAL A 67 -2.65 5.54 6.32
CA VAL A 67 -1.99 5.10 7.56
C VAL A 67 -1.01 6.13 8.14
N GLY A 68 -0.15 6.73 7.31
CA GLY A 68 0.81 7.75 7.77
C GLY A 68 0.13 9.05 8.21
N ALA A 69 -0.97 9.45 7.56
CA ALA A 69 -1.74 10.62 7.98
C ALA A 69 -2.57 10.35 9.24
N VAL A 70 -3.07 9.12 9.44
CA VAL A 70 -3.74 8.71 10.69
C VAL A 70 -2.75 8.66 11.85
N VAL A 71 -1.53 8.17 11.64
CA VAL A 71 -0.42 8.27 12.61
C VAL A 71 -0.18 9.73 13.00
N ALA A 72 -0.09 10.64 12.02
CA ALA A 72 0.08 12.07 12.30
C ALA A 72 -1.10 12.65 13.10
N LEU A 73 -2.34 12.38 12.67
CA LEU A 73 -3.54 12.87 13.34
C LEU A 73 -3.62 12.38 14.79
N THR A 74 -3.30 11.12 15.03
CA THR A 74 -3.29 10.54 16.37
C THR A 74 -2.18 11.12 17.25
N THR A 75 -1.01 11.47 16.68
CA THR A 75 0.02 12.21 17.41
C THR A 75 -0.42 13.63 17.78
N MET A 76 -1.10 14.32 16.86
CA MET A 76 -1.62 15.68 17.09
C MET A 76 -2.71 15.72 18.14
N ILE A 77 -3.69 14.80 18.07
CA ILE A 77 -4.75 14.69 19.07
C ILE A 77 -4.13 14.36 20.44
N SER A 78 -3.18 13.44 20.49
CA SER A 78 -2.50 13.07 21.75
C SER A 78 -1.78 14.27 22.36
N ALA A 79 -0.97 14.99 21.57
CA ALA A 79 -0.22 16.14 22.06
C ALA A 79 -1.15 17.28 22.50
N ALA A 80 -2.20 17.60 21.73
CA ALA A 80 -3.13 18.66 22.06
C ALA A 80 -3.97 18.36 23.32
N LEU A 81 -4.37 17.11 23.55
CA LEU A 81 -5.13 16.75 24.75
C LEU A 81 -4.27 16.71 26.00
N VAL A 82 -3.03 16.20 25.89
CA VAL A 82 -2.11 16.16 27.03
C VAL A 82 -1.65 17.58 27.39
N GLU A 83 -1.22 18.37 26.41
CA GLU A 83 -0.55 19.65 26.68
C GLU A 83 -1.54 20.81 26.86
N HIS A 84 -2.56 20.94 26.00
CA HIS A 84 -3.50 22.06 26.10
C HIS A 84 -4.64 21.81 27.08
N HIS A 85 -5.07 20.54 27.24
CA HIS A 85 -6.22 20.19 28.08
C HIS A 85 -5.83 19.44 29.36
N GLY A 86 -4.57 19.07 29.54
CA GLY A 86 -4.09 18.39 30.76
C GLY A 86 -4.64 16.97 30.95
N TRP A 87 -5.11 16.31 29.89
CA TRP A 87 -5.69 14.97 30.01
C TRP A 87 -4.64 13.93 30.38
N SER A 88 -5.04 12.96 31.20
CA SER A 88 -4.17 11.84 31.57
C SER A 88 -3.93 10.91 30.38
N ILE A 89 -2.75 10.27 30.36
CA ILE A 89 -2.36 9.29 29.34
C ILE A 89 -3.38 8.15 29.23
N GLY A 90 -3.93 7.72 30.38
CA GLY A 90 -4.93 6.67 30.45
C GLY A 90 -6.25 7.01 29.75
N ALA A 91 -6.60 8.29 29.62
CA ALA A 91 -7.78 8.74 28.87
C ALA A 91 -7.46 8.98 27.39
N VAL A 92 -6.28 9.55 27.10
CA VAL A 92 -5.87 9.93 25.74
C VAL A 92 -5.64 8.70 24.86
N VAL A 93 -4.93 7.69 25.35
CA VAL A 93 -4.59 6.50 24.55
C VAL A 93 -5.84 5.76 24.04
N PRO A 94 -6.83 5.38 24.88
CA PRO A 94 -8.05 4.74 24.40
C PRO A 94 -8.85 5.61 23.41
N LEU A 95 -8.96 6.92 23.67
CA LEU A 95 -9.68 7.83 22.80
C LEU A 95 -9.09 7.85 21.39
N VAL A 96 -7.77 7.96 21.30
CA VAL A 96 -7.04 8.03 20.03
C VAL A 96 -7.10 6.69 19.28
N LEU A 97 -7.04 5.56 20.00
CA LEU A 97 -7.24 4.23 19.42
C LEU A 97 -8.65 4.07 18.84
N VAL A 98 -9.68 4.52 19.55
CA VAL A 98 -11.06 4.53 19.05
C VAL A 98 -11.19 5.42 17.83
N ALA A 99 -10.64 6.65 17.87
CA ALA A 99 -10.70 7.59 16.75
C ALA A 99 -10.08 7.02 15.48
N GLY A 100 -8.88 6.44 15.54
CA GLY A 100 -8.25 5.83 14.36
C GLY A 100 -8.94 4.56 13.89
N THR A 101 -9.48 3.74 14.81
CA THR A 101 -10.28 2.56 14.45
C THR A 101 -11.55 2.97 13.70
N LEU A 102 -12.26 3.99 14.19
CA LEU A 102 -13.46 4.54 13.55
C LEU A 102 -13.13 5.12 12.17
N PHE A 103 -12.00 5.83 12.05
CA PHE A 103 -11.52 6.35 10.78
C PHE A 103 -11.26 5.22 9.78
N GLY A 104 -10.59 4.15 10.20
CA GLY A 104 -10.35 2.96 9.38
C GLY A 104 -11.65 2.23 9.00
N LEU A 105 -12.58 2.07 9.95
CA LEU A 105 -13.89 1.47 9.69
C LEU A 105 -14.69 2.29 8.68
N MET A 106 -14.67 3.62 8.80
CA MET A 106 -15.30 4.53 7.84
C MET A 106 -14.74 4.29 6.43
N MET A 107 -13.40 4.23 6.27
CA MET A 107 -12.79 3.91 4.98
C MET A 107 -13.23 2.53 4.46
N GLY A 108 -13.24 1.52 5.34
CA GLY A 108 -13.70 0.18 5.00
C GLY A 108 -15.17 0.14 4.53
N VAL A 109 -16.05 0.90 5.18
CA VAL A 109 -17.46 1.06 4.79
C VAL A 109 -17.56 1.74 3.43
N LEU A 110 -16.82 2.82 3.20
CA LEU A 110 -16.82 3.53 1.92
C LEU A 110 -16.41 2.59 0.77
N ILE A 111 -15.34 1.84 0.97
CA ILE A 111 -14.83 0.87 -0.01
C ILE A 111 -15.85 -0.25 -0.26
N GLN A 112 -16.41 -0.83 0.80
CA GLN A 112 -17.27 -2.01 0.69
C GLN A 112 -18.68 -1.67 0.16
N VAL A 113 -19.29 -0.59 0.64
CA VAL A 113 -20.68 -0.24 0.34
C VAL A 113 -20.77 0.46 -1.01
N PHE A 114 -19.91 1.47 -1.25
CA PHE A 114 -19.93 2.25 -2.49
C PHE A 114 -19.10 1.63 -3.60
N ARG A 115 -18.38 0.53 -3.33
CA ARG A 115 -17.53 -0.20 -4.29
C ARG A 115 -16.50 0.69 -4.99
N ILE A 116 -15.98 1.68 -4.26
CA ILE A 116 -14.91 2.56 -4.73
C ILE A 116 -13.58 1.84 -4.56
N GLN A 117 -12.65 2.03 -5.49
CA GLN A 117 -11.31 1.44 -5.41
C GLN A 117 -10.60 1.90 -4.12
N PRO A 118 -10.00 0.98 -3.32
CA PRO A 118 -9.39 1.31 -2.03
C PRO A 118 -8.38 2.46 -2.03
N PHE A 119 -7.52 2.50 -3.04
CA PHE A 119 -6.50 3.54 -3.18
C PHE A 119 -7.11 4.95 -3.23
N ILE A 120 -8.26 5.13 -3.90
CA ILE A 120 -8.90 6.45 -4.04
C ILE A 120 -9.48 6.90 -2.69
N VAL A 121 -10.20 6.00 -2.01
CA VAL A 121 -10.80 6.29 -0.71
C VAL A 121 -9.72 6.62 0.33
N THR A 122 -8.65 5.84 0.36
CA THR A 122 -7.57 6.02 1.35
C THR A 122 -6.67 7.20 1.02
N LEU A 123 -6.50 7.57 -0.26
CA LEU A 123 -5.85 8.82 -0.65
C LEU A 123 -6.67 10.04 -0.23
N GLY A 124 -7.99 10.02 -0.46
CA GLY A 124 -8.89 11.07 0.07
C GLY A 124 -8.86 11.13 1.60
N GLY A 125 -8.84 9.96 2.25
CA GLY A 125 -8.66 9.83 3.70
C GLY A 125 -7.34 10.41 4.19
N MET A 126 -6.24 10.21 3.46
CA MET A 126 -4.94 10.78 3.78
C MET A 126 -5.00 12.31 3.82
N PHE A 127 -5.60 12.94 2.79
CA PHE A 127 -5.76 14.39 2.75
C PHE A 127 -6.68 14.90 3.86
N LEU A 128 -7.77 14.19 4.15
CA LEU A 128 -8.68 14.53 5.25
C LEU A 128 -7.96 14.47 6.60
N ALA A 129 -7.31 13.35 6.93
CA ALA A 129 -6.62 13.18 8.20
C ALA A 129 -5.47 14.18 8.37
N ARG A 130 -4.70 14.42 7.29
CA ARG A 130 -3.63 15.42 7.30
C ARG A 130 -4.17 16.84 7.43
N GLY A 131 -5.27 17.17 6.74
CA GLY A 131 -5.96 18.45 6.89
C GLY A 131 -6.45 18.68 8.31
N LEU A 132 -7.05 17.66 8.94
CA LEU A 132 -7.49 17.71 10.34
C LEU A 132 -6.35 17.97 11.32
N CYS A 133 -5.11 17.53 11.03
CA CYS A 133 -3.95 17.87 11.85
C CYS A 133 -3.75 19.39 11.93
N TYR A 134 -3.85 20.07 10.79
CA TYR A 134 -3.66 21.51 10.68
C TYR A 134 -4.84 22.34 11.19
N LEU A 135 -6.01 21.72 11.40
CA LEU A 135 -7.10 22.35 12.17
C LEU A 135 -6.79 22.36 13.68
N ILE A 136 -6.02 21.39 14.17
CA ILE A 136 -5.63 21.33 15.60
C ILE A 136 -4.53 22.35 15.88
N SER A 137 -3.43 22.29 15.11
CA SER A 137 -2.33 23.25 15.19
C SER A 137 -1.50 23.23 13.91
N ILE A 138 -0.99 24.39 13.52
CA ILE A 138 -0.03 24.54 12.43
C ILE A 138 1.39 24.21 12.92
N ASP A 139 1.69 24.61 14.15
CA ASP A 139 2.97 24.39 14.79
C ASP A 139 3.02 23.05 15.51
N SER A 140 4.23 22.53 15.71
CA SER A 140 4.46 21.33 16.51
C SER A 140 4.13 21.59 17.97
N ILE A 141 3.37 20.68 18.59
CA ILE A 141 3.06 20.69 20.02
C ILE A 141 4.03 19.74 20.71
N SER A 142 4.91 20.28 21.55
CA SER A 142 5.82 19.46 22.37
C SER A 142 5.10 18.95 23.62
N ILE A 143 5.29 17.69 23.97
CA ILE A 143 4.67 17.07 25.14
C ILE A 143 5.65 17.19 26.31
N THR A 144 5.32 18.02 27.31
CA THR A 144 6.20 18.27 28.46
C THR A 144 5.75 17.56 29.75
N ASN A 145 4.60 16.90 29.70
CA ASN A 145 4.02 16.22 30.85
C ASN A 145 4.99 15.18 31.47
N PRO A 146 5.34 15.30 32.77
CA PRO A 146 6.33 14.42 33.41
C PRO A 146 5.99 12.93 33.36
N THR A 147 4.71 12.58 33.47
CA THR A 147 4.26 11.19 33.42
C THR A 147 4.46 10.61 32.02
N TYR A 148 4.26 11.43 30.99
CA TYR A 148 4.42 11.04 29.60
C TYR A 148 5.90 10.79 29.27
N THR A 149 6.76 11.72 29.72
CA THR A 149 8.21 11.60 29.55
C THR A 149 8.77 10.42 30.35
N ALA A 150 8.30 10.19 31.58
CA ALA A 150 8.71 9.04 32.38
C ALA A 150 8.36 7.70 31.72
N LEU A 151 7.18 7.60 31.10
CA LEU A 151 6.77 6.40 30.37
C LEU A 151 7.58 6.20 29.08
N SER A 152 7.83 7.28 28.33
CA SER A 152 8.66 7.27 27.12
C SER A 152 10.11 6.83 27.43
N GLN A 153 10.70 7.33 28.52
CA GLN A 153 12.07 7.05 28.92
C GLN A 153 12.24 5.75 29.71
N HIS A 154 11.15 5.03 30.00
CA HIS A 154 11.21 3.80 30.75
C HIS A 154 12.03 2.74 30.00
N LYS A 155 12.97 2.10 30.70
CA LYS A 155 13.87 1.09 30.14
C LYS A 155 13.58 -0.26 30.78
N ILE A 156 13.24 -1.24 29.96
CA ILE A 156 13.01 -2.62 30.38
C ILE A 156 14.31 -3.39 30.11
N PHE A 157 14.99 -3.82 31.17
CA PHE A 157 16.27 -4.52 31.04
C PHE A 157 16.08 -5.98 30.64
N VAL A 158 16.83 -6.43 29.63
CA VAL A 158 16.74 -7.79 29.05
C VAL A 158 17.97 -8.65 29.42
N GLY A 159 18.79 -8.15 30.36
CA GLY A 159 20.01 -8.81 30.84
C GLY A 159 21.29 -8.27 30.17
N GLY A 160 22.41 -8.38 30.89
CA GLY A 160 23.73 -7.92 30.41
C GLY A 160 23.84 -6.41 30.18
N GLY A 161 23.02 -5.60 30.85
CA GLY A 161 22.97 -4.14 30.68
C GLY A 161 22.17 -3.66 29.48
N ASN A 162 21.67 -4.57 28.64
CA ASN A 162 20.85 -4.24 27.48
C ASN A 162 19.42 -3.91 27.88
N TYR A 163 18.79 -2.98 27.14
CA TYR A 163 17.42 -2.55 27.43
C TYR A 163 16.57 -2.43 26.17
N VAL A 164 15.26 -2.47 26.40
CA VAL A 164 14.21 -2.33 25.40
C VAL A 164 13.19 -1.31 25.89
N SER A 165 12.56 -0.57 24.97
CA SER A 165 11.51 0.40 25.30
C SER A 165 10.12 -0.28 25.40
N PRO A 166 9.17 0.29 26.16
CA PRO A 166 7.78 -0.18 26.20
C PRO A 166 7.12 -0.26 24.81
N SER A 167 7.56 0.60 23.86
CA SER A 167 7.09 0.59 22.47
C SER A 167 7.38 -0.74 21.77
N VAL A 168 8.54 -1.36 22.03
CA VAL A 168 8.89 -2.67 21.45
C VAL A 168 8.03 -3.77 22.05
N VAL A 169 7.79 -3.75 23.35
CA VAL A 169 6.90 -4.73 24.01
C VAL A 169 5.50 -4.66 23.41
N THR A 170 5.00 -3.44 23.19
CA THR A 170 3.72 -3.19 22.52
C THR A 170 3.74 -3.72 21.07
N ALA A 171 4.80 -3.45 20.31
CA ALA A 171 4.94 -3.94 18.94
C ALA A 171 5.00 -5.48 18.86
N LEU A 172 5.71 -6.13 19.78
CA LEU A 172 5.77 -7.60 19.87
C LEU A 172 4.43 -8.21 20.30
N ALA A 173 3.70 -7.57 21.21
CA ALA A 173 2.36 -7.99 21.61
C ALA A 173 1.38 -7.91 20.41
N VAL A 174 1.42 -6.81 19.66
CA VAL A 174 0.64 -6.67 18.42
C VAL A 174 1.05 -7.72 17.39
N PHE A 175 2.34 -7.97 17.22
CA PHE A 175 2.83 -9.02 16.32
C PHE A 175 2.29 -10.40 16.70
N ALA A 176 2.37 -10.79 17.99
CA ALA A 176 1.84 -12.05 18.47
C ALA A 176 0.32 -12.16 18.24
N ALA A 177 -0.43 -11.11 18.59
CA ALA A 177 -1.87 -11.03 18.36
C ALA A 177 -2.21 -11.13 16.87
N ALA A 178 -1.45 -10.47 16.01
CA ALA A 178 -1.64 -10.48 14.57
C ALA A 178 -1.34 -11.86 13.96
N VAL A 179 -0.27 -12.53 14.38
CA VAL A 179 0.05 -13.91 13.94
C VAL A 179 -1.07 -14.87 14.32
N TRP A 180 -1.58 -14.77 15.56
CA TRP A 180 -2.73 -15.54 16.01
C TRP A 180 -3.98 -15.22 15.19
N LEU A 181 -4.24 -13.94 14.94
CA LEU A 181 -5.39 -13.50 14.15
C LEU A 181 -5.31 -14.00 12.70
N ALA A 182 -4.14 -14.01 12.06
CA ALA A 182 -3.98 -14.49 10.69
C ALA A 182 -4.09 -16.00 10.55
N HIS A 183 -3.45 -16.77 11.44
CA HIS A 183 -3.30 -18.22 11.26
C HIS A 183 -4.35 -19.02 12.05
N CYS A 184 -4.77 -18.54 13.22
CA CYS A 184 -5.66 -19.29 14.10
C CYS A 184 -7.13 -18.87 13.96
N SER A 185 -7.42 -17.63 13.56
CA SER A 185 -8.79 -17.11 13.51
C SER A 185 -9.54 -17.39 12.20
N ARG A 186 -10.88 -17.34 12.25
CA ARG A 186 -11.75 -17.36 11.06
C ARG A 186 -11.54 -16.11 10.19
N PHE A 187 -11.35 -14.96 10.83
CA PHE A 187 -11.11 -13.68 10.15
C PHE A 187 -9.88 -13.76 9.24
N GLY A 188 -8.75 -14.25 9.76
CA GLY A 188 -7.52 -14.44 8.99
C GLY A 188 -7.73 -15.31 7.75
N ARG A 189 -8.37 -16.49 7.91
CA ARG A 189 -8.70 -17.36 6.77
C ARG A 189 -9.57 -16.67 5.72
N THR A 190 -10.53 -15.85 6.13
CA THR A 190 -11.35 -15.07 5.20
C THR A 190 -10.55 -13.96 4.51
N VAL A 191 -9.61 -13.30 5.19
CA VAL A 191 -8.71 -12.30 4.57
C VAL A 191 -7.87 -12.92 3.47
N TYR A 192 -7.22 -14.07 3.72
CA TYR A 192 -6.43 -14.76 2.70
C TYR A 192 -7.29 -15.25 1.52
N ALA A 193 -8.49 -15.76 1.79
CA ALA A 193 -9.42 -16.18 0.74
C ALA A 193 -9.90 -14.99 -0.12
N LEU A 194 -10.18 -13.85 0.52
CA LEU A 194 -10.61 -12.62 -0.13
C LEU A 194 -9.57 -12.11 -1.13
N GLY A 195 -8.30 -12.02 -0.72
CA GLY A 195 -7.23 -11.56 -1.61
C GLY A 195 -6.83 -12.57 -2.70
N GLY A 196 -7.12 -13.86 -2.52
CA GLY A 196 -6.89 -14.87 -3.55
C GLY A 196 -7.89 -14.74 -4.71
N ASN A 197 -9.19 -14.81 -4.39
CA ASN A 197 -10.27 -14.57 -5.34
C ASN A 197 -11.57 -14.23 -4.61
N GLU A 198 -11.94 -12.95 -4.64
CA GLU A 198 -13.16 -12.44 -4.01
C GLU A 198 -14.43 -13.19 -4.46
N ARG A 199 -14.58 -13.49 -5.76
CA ARG A 199 -15.78 -14.17 -6.28
C ARG A 199 -15.88 -15.59 -5.73
N SER A 200 -14.76 -16.30 -5.66
CA SER A 200 -14.73 -17.64 -5.07
C SER A 200 -15.03 -17.61 -3.57
N ALA A 201 -14.50 -16.62 -2.84
CA ALA A 201 -14.80 -16.43 -1.42
C ALA A 201 -16.29 -16.17 -1.17
N LEU A 202 -16.94 -15.37 -2.03
CA LEU A 202 -18.38 -15.12 -1.97
C LEU A 202 -19.21 -16.38 -2.23
N LEU A 203 -18.84 -17.18 -3.25
CA LEU A 203 -19.53 -18.44 -3.57
C LEU A 203 -19.37 -19.50 -2.47
N MET A 204 -18.28 -19.45 -1.70
CA MET A 204 -18.06 -20.28 -0.51
C MET A 204 -18.79 -19.77 0.75
N GLY A 205 -19.60 -18.71 0.64
CA GLY A 205 -20.38 -18.16 1.75
C GLY A 205 -19.56 -17.41 2.79
N LEU A 206 -18.33 -16.99 2.47
CA LEU A 206 -17.50 -16.25 3.40
C LEU A 206 -18.00 -14.80 3.57
N PRO A 207 -17.90 -14.20 4.76
CA PRO A 207 -18.39 -12.86 5.03
C PRO A 207 -17.44 -11.78 4.49
N VAL A 208 -17.32 -11.69 3.17
CA VAL A 208 -16.40 -10.77 2.47
C VAL A 208 -16.64 -9.32 2.88
N ALA A 209 -17.90 -8.88 2.90
CA ALA A 209 -18.23 -7.49 3.20
C ALA A 209 -17.78 -7.06 4.60
N ARG A 210 -18.09 -7.86 5.61
CA ARG A 210 -17.68 -7.60 7.00
C ARG A 210 -16.16 -7.68 7.14
N THR A 211 -15.53 -8.67 6.49
CA THR A 211 -14.07 -8.85 6.56
C THR A 211 -13.34 -7.65 5.99
N ARG A 212 -13.76 -7.13 4.84
CA ARG A 212 -13.15 -5.94 4.23
C ARG A 212 -13.23 -4.73 5.16
N ILE A 213 -14.39 -4.46 5.75
CA ILE A 213 -14.56 -3.34 6.69
C ILE A 213 -13.65 -3.49 7.91
N LEU A 214 -13.61 -4.68 8.49
CA LEU A 214 -12.78 -4.98 9.66
C LEU A 214 -11.27 -4.91 9.36
N VAL A 215 -10.83 -5.23 8.14
CA VAL A 215 -9.42 -5.08 7.73
C VAL A 215 -8.98 -3.62 7.76
N TYR A 216 -9.78 -2.70 7.22
CA TYR A 216 -9.45 -1.26 7.29
C TYR A 216 -9.61 -0.70 8.70
N GLY A 217 -10.56 -1.21 9.50
CA GLY A 217 -10.65 -0.91 10.93
C GLY A 217 -9.39 -1.32 11.70
N LEU A 218 -8.87 -2.53 11.43
CA LEU A 218 -7.61 -3.03 12.00
C LEU A 218 -6.40 -2.19 11.55
N SER A 219 -6.36 -1.77 10.29
CA SER A 219 -5.36 -0.83 9.76
C SER A 219 -5.39 0.51 10.50
N GLY A 220 -6.59 1.06 10.71
CA GLY A 220 -6.79 2.29 11.48
C GLY A 220 -6.39 2.17 12.95
N PHE A 221 -6.70 1.04 13.59
CA PHE A 221 -6.25 0.71 14.94
C PHE A 221 -4.72 0.65 15.03
N CYS A 222 -4.07 -0.08 14.11
CA CYS A 222 -2.61 -0.18 14.06
C CYS A 222 -1.96 1.19 13.78
N SER A 223 -2.58 2.01 12.93
CA SER A 223 -2.11 3.37 12.64
C SER A 223 -2.22 4.29 13.85
N ALA A 224 -3.33 4.22 14.59
CA ALA A 224 -3.50 4.98 15.84
C ALA A 224 -2.50 4.54 16.92
N LEU A 225 -2.31 3.23 17.08
CA LEU A 225 -1.33 2.70 18.01
C LEU A 225 0.09 3.09 17.59
N GLY A 226 0.39 3.04 16.29
CA GLY A 226 1.63 3.57 15.71
C GLY A 226 1.84 5.05 16.05
N GLY A 227 0.80 5.87 15.98
CA GLY A 227 0.83 7.28 16.42
C GLY A 227 1.16 7.45 17.89
N VAL A 228 0.54 6.66 18.78
CA VAL A 228 0.88 6.64 20.22
C VAL A 228 2.35 6.25 20.44
N LEU A 229 2.87 5.30 19.66
CA LEU A 229 4.28 4.93 19.73
C LEU A 229 5.20 6.03 19.19
N VAL A 230 4.79 6.75 18.14
CA VAL A 230 5.52 7.91 17.61
C VAL A 230 5.56 9.05 18.63
N THR A 231 4.48 9.33 19.36
CA THR A 231 4.51 10.35 20.42
C THR A 231 5.41 9.97 21.58
N PHE A 232 5.55 8.68 21.92
CA PHE A 232 6.57 8.24 22.88
C PHE A 232 7.99 8.37 22.33
N TYR A 233 8.18 8.21 21.01
CA TYR A 233 9.50 8.31 20.37
C TYR A 233 9.95 9.78 20.18
N MET A 234 9.04 10.66 19.77
CA MET A 234 9.34 12.06 19.42
C MET A 234 8.98 13.08 20.51
N LEU A 235 8.21 12.68 21.53
CA LEU A 235 7.68 13.56 22.59
C LEU A 235 7.00 14.83 22.04
N SER A 236 6.37 14.72 20.87
CA SER A 236 5.72 15.83 20.18
C SER A 236 4.65 15.33 19.21
N GLY A 237 3.66 16.17 18.96
CA GLY A 237 2.69 16.02 17.87
C GLY A 237 2.97 17.06 16.80
N TYR A 238 3.05 16.63 15.54
CA TYR A 238 3.19 17.53 14.40
C TYR A 238 2.46 16.98 13.16
N GLY A 239 1.84 17.88 12.38
CA GLY A 239 1.08 17.52 11.19
C GLY A 239 1.89 16.81 10.11
N LEU A 240 3.23 16.98 10.05
CA LEU A 240 4.11 16.28 9.10
C LEU A 240 4.74 15.00 9.67
N HIS A 241 4.45 14.63 10.92
CA HIS A 241 4.91 13.34 11.44
C HIS A 241 4.45 12.20 10.53
N ALA A 242 5.28 11.16 10.40
CA ALA A 242 5.00 10.00 9.57
C ALA A 242 4.70 10.31 8.08
N GLN A 243 5.21 11.41 7.53
CA GLN A 243 5.12 11.68 6.10
C GLN A 243 5.92 10.64 5.29
N GLY A 244 5.25 9.92 4.38
CA GLY A 244 5.86 8.85 3.61
C GLY A 244 5.88 7.50 4.34
N MET A 245 5.47 7.43 5.60
CA MET A 245 5.42 6.18 6.36
C MET A 245 4.46 5.17 5.74
N GLU A 246 3.41 5.64 5.07
CA GLU A 246 2.52 4.80 4.26
C GLU A 246 3.29 4.05 3.15
N LEU A 247 4.24 4.70 2.49
CA LEU A 247 5.06 4.09 1.46
C LEU A 247 6.10 3.15 2.08
N ASP A 248 6.69 3.51 3.22
CA ASP A 248 7.63 2.65 3.94
C ASP A 248 6.95 1.38 4.47
N ALA A 249 5.71 1.47 4.97
CA ALA A 249 4.92 0.33 5.42
C ALA A 249 4.55 -0.60 4.25
N ILE A 250 4.14 -0.04 3.11
CA ILE A 250 3.92 -0.82 1.88
C ILE A 250 5.24 -1.47 1.43
N ALA A 251 6.34 -0.72 1.47
CA ALA A 251 7.65 -1.24 1.07
C ALA A 251 8.09 -2.41 1.96
N ALA A 252 8.00 -2.25 3.28
CA ALA A 252 8.36 -3.27 4.25
C ALA A 252 7.51 -4.54 4.10
N THR A 253 6.20 -4.40 3.89
CA THR A 253 5.28 -5.54 3.73
C THR A 253 5.50 -6.29 2.41
N VAL A 254 5.75 -5.56 1.32
CA VAL A 254 6.06 -6.12 0.00
C VAL A 254 7.41 -6.81 0.02
N VAL A 255 8.47 -6.13 0.48
CA VAL A 255 9.81 -6.70 0.68
C VAL A 255 9.76 -7.86 1.67
N GLY A 256 8.87 -7.84 2.65
CA GLY A 256 8.59 -8.96 3.54
C GLY A 256 8.00 -10.21 2.87
N GLY A 257 7.60 -10.12 1.60
CA GLY A 257 7.10 -11.23 0.80
C GLY A 257 5.59 -11.26 0.62
N THR A 258 4.87 -10.20 0.98
CA THR A 258 3.43 -10.08 0.68
C THR A 258 3.24 -9.64 -0.76
N LEU A 259 2.37 -10.32 -1.51
CA LEU A 259 2.06 -9.94 -2.90
C LEU A 259 1.06 -8.80 -2.93
N LEU A 260 1.33 -7.76 -3.72
CA LEU A 260 0.41 -6.63 -3.96
C LEU A 260 -0.94 -7.05 -4.54
N THR A 261 -1.01 -8.22 -5.18
CA THR A 261 -2.28 -8.79 -5.69
C THR A 261 -3.16 -9.36 -4.58
N GLY A 262 -2.63 -9.55 -3.37
CA GLY A 262 -3.31 -10.18 -2.25
C GLY A 262 -3.23 -11.70 -2.22
N GLY A 263 -3.76 -12.29 -1.15
CA GLY A 263 -3.93 -13.74 -0.96
C GLY A 263 -2.67 -14.53 -0.59
N VAL A 264 -1.47 -13.95 -0.68
CA VAL A 264 -0.20 -14.59 -0.30
C VAL A 264 0.68 -13.61 0.47
N GLY A 265 1.16 -14.04 1.63
CA GLY A 265 2.09 -13.28 2.48
C GLY A 265 2.16 -13.84 3.89
N LEU A 266 3.18 -13.44 4.64
CA LEU A 266 3.34 -13.74 6.06
C LEU A 266 3.48 -12.45 6.86
N ILE A 267 2.83 -12.41 8.02
CA ILE A 267 2.96 -11.28 8.96
C ILE A 267 4.40 -11.17 9.47
N SER A 268 5.04 -12.30 9.77
CA SER A 268 6.45 -12.36 10.15
C SER A 268 7.37 -11.76 9.09
N GLY A 269 7.00 -11.90 7.81
CA GLY A 269 7.75 -11.30 6.72
C GLY A 269 7.73 -9.79 6.74
N SER A 270 6.59 -9.19 7.11
CA SER A 270 6.48 -7.72 7.19
C SER A 270 7.35 -7.15 8.30
N VAL A 271 7.44 -7.84 9.45
CA VAL A 271 8.37 -7.45 10.54
C VAL A 271 9.82 -7.54 10.08
N VAL A 272 10.22 -8.64 9.43
CA VAL A 272 11.58 -8.78 8.87
C VAL A 272 11.86 -7.72 7.80
N GLY A 273 10.86 -7.37 6.99
CA GLY A 273 10.94 -6.28 6.03
C GLY A 273 11.21 -4.93 6.70
N VAL A 274 10.49 -4.60 7.79
CA VAL A 274 10.76 -3.38 8.57
C VAL A 274 12.17 -3.40 9.17
N LEU A 275 12.60 -4.53 9.73
CA LEU A 275 13.96 -4.68 10.28
C LEU A 275 15.04 -4.51 9.20
N LEU A 276 14.79 -4.98 7.98
CA LEU A 276 15.70 -4.76 6.85
C LEU A 276 15.81 -3.28 6.49
N LEU A 277 14.69 -2.55 6.45
CA LEU A 277 14.71 -1.09 6.29
C LEU A 277 15.46 -0.41 7.45
N GLY A 278 15.23 -0.87 8.68
CA GLY A 278 15.93 -0.39 9.88
C GLY A 278 17.44 -0.59 9.80
N VAL A 279 17.91 -1.76 9.35
CA VAL A 279 19.35 -2.03 9.18
C VAL A 279 19.96 -1.10 8.13
N ILE A 280 19.26 -0.82 7.02
CA ILE A 280 19.74 0.14 6.03
C ILE A 280 19.90 1.53 6.64
N GLN A 281 18.93 1.97 7.45
CA GLN A 281 19.02 3.25 8.15
C GLN A 281 20.18 3.27 9.15
N SER A 282 20.32 2.22 9.98
CA SER A 282 21.41 2.11 10.94
C SER A 282 22.78 2.10 10.26
N LEU A 283 22.97 1.39 9.15
CA LEU A 283 24.23 1.40 8.40
C LEU A 283 24.64 2.81 7.95
N ILE A 284 23.69 3.60 7.48
CA ILE A 284 23.95 4.98 7.03
C ILE A 284 24.27 5.88 8.23
N THR A 285 23.59 5.68 9.36
CA THR A 285 23.91 6.39 10.60
C THR A 285 25.30 6.04 11.12
N PHE A 286 25.72 4.78 11.06
CA PHE A 286 27.06 4.33 11.48
C PHE A 286 28.18 4.83 10.55
N ASP A 287 27.92 4.96 9.25
CA ASP A 287 28.86 5.55 8.31
C ASP A 287 29.13 7.03 8.62
N GLY A 288 28.08 7.78 8.98
CA GLY A 288 28.18 9.17 9.41
C GLY A 288 28.53 10.19 8.31
N THR A 289 29.01 9.75 7.14
CA THR A 289 29.35 10.64 6.01
C THR A 289 28.20 10.81 5.03
N LEU A 290 27.30 9.82 4.98
CA LEU A 290 26.15 9.79 4.08
C LEU A 290 24.94 10.52 4.68
N SER A 291 24.28 11.34 3.86
CA SER A 291 23.01 11.98 4.25
C SER A 291 21.85 10.98 4.29
N SER A 292 20.83 11.27 5.10
CA SER A 292 19.62 10.43 5.25
C SER A 292 18.87 10.17 3.93
N TRP A 293 19.05 11.01 2.91
CA TRP A 293 18.49 10.81 1.57
C TRP A 293 18.99 9.54 0.88
N TRP A 294 20.23 9.12 1.15
CA TRP A 294 20.77 7.86 0.63
C TRP A 294 19.99 6.65 1.14
N ALA A 295 19.44 6.71 2.35
CA ALA A 295 18.59 5.66 2.90
C ALA A 295 17.33 5.49 2.04
N ARG A 296 16.69 6.61 1.70
CA ARG A 296 15.49 6.60 0.84
C ARG A 296 15.79 6.06 -0.57
N ILE A 297 16.94 6.41 -1.13
CA ILE A 297 17.38 5.88 -2.44
C ILE A 297 17.60 4.37 -2.35
N ALA A 298 18.31 3.89 -1.33
CA ALA A 298 18.59 2.47 -1.12
C ALA A 298 17.28 1.66 -0.94
N ILE A 299 16.34 2.18 -0.15
CA ILE A 299 15.01 1.58 0.05
C ILE A 299 14.24 1.50 -1.27
N GLY A 300 14.26 2.56 -2.08
CA GLY A 300 13.61 2.59 -3.39
C GLY A 300 14.20 1.57 -4.38
N VAL A 301 15.54 1.48 -4.45
CA VAL A 301 16.24 0.49 -5.30
C VAL A 301 15.93 -0.94 -4.83
N LEU A 302 15.97 -1.18 -3.53
CA LEU A 302 15.63 -2.47 -2.93
C LEU A 302 14.20 -2.90 -3.29
N LEU A 303 13.23 -1.99 -3.14
CA LEU A 303 11.84 -2.24 -3.48
C LEU A 303 11.66 -2.56 -4.97
N CYS A 304 12.29 -1.80 -5.85
CA CYS A 304 12.27 -2.06 -7.29
C CYS A 304 12.84 -3.44 -7.62
N MET A 305 13.99 -3.79 -7.06
CA MET A 305 14.61 -5.11 -7.22
C MET A 305 13.68 -6.22 -6.73
N PHE A 306 13.05 -6.04 -5.57
CA PHE A 306 12.14 -7.02 -5.01
C PHE A 306 10.88 -7.22 -5.86
N CYS A 307 10.27 -6.13 -6.33
CA CYS A 307 9.12 -6.17 -7.24
C CYS A 307 9.47 -6.86 -8.56
N LEU A 308 10.66 -6.62 -9.12
CA LEU A 308 11.14 -7.31 -10.32
C LEU A 308 11.28 -8.81 -10.05
N MET A 309 11.93 -9.18 -8.94
CA MET A 309 12.07 -10.58 -8.52
C MET A 309 10.70 -11.27 -8.39
N GLN A 310 9.74 -10.64 -7.69
CA GLN A 310 8.37 -11.16 -7.53
C GLN A 310 7.69 -11.38 -8.90
N ARG A 311 7.87 -10.44 -9.84
CA ARG A 311 7.31 -10.54 -11.19
C ARG A 311 7.89 -11.71 -11.99
N PHE A 312 9.20 -11.95 -11.89
CA PHE A 312 9.83 -13.08 -12.55
C PHE A 312 9.41 -14.42 -11.94
N LEU A 313 9.35 -14.50 -10.61
CA LEU A 313 8.93 -15.70 -9.90
C LEU A 313 7.46 -16.07 -10.18
N GLY A 314 6.58 -15.06 -10.28
CA GLY A 314 5.17 -15.25 -10.64
C GLY A 314 4.95 -15.70 -12.08
N ARG A 315 5.85 -15.36 -13.02
CA ARG A 315 5.80 -15.86 -14.40
C ARG A 315 6.21 -17.33 -14.51
N ALA A 316 7.24 -17.74 -13.78
CA ALA A 316 7.71 -19.13 -13.75
C ALA A 316 6.62 -20.11 -13.24
N GLN A 317 5.77 -19.66 -12.31
CA GLN A 317 4.67 -20.46 -11.78
C GLN A 317 3.46 -20.58 -12.75
N ARG A 318 3.25 -19.60 -13.63
CA ARG A 318 2.18 -19.67 -14.64
C ARG A 318 2.51 -20.62 -15.79
N GLY A 319 3.80 -20.85 -16.07
CA GLY A 319 4.25 -21.78 -17.11
C GLY A 319 4.05 -23.27 -16.78
N THR A 320 3.73 -23.60 -15.52
CA THR A 320 3.51 -24.99 -15.06
C THR A 320 2.04 -25.31 -14.78
N ALA A 321 1.13 -24.33 -14.89
CA ALA A 321 -0.29 -24.58 -14.80
C ALA A 321 -0.73 -25.32 -16.08
N LEU A 322 -1.18 -26.57 -15.93
CA LEU A 322 -1.80 -27.33 -17.00
C LEU A 322 -2.89 -26.47 -17.69
N PRO A 323 -2.96 -26.45 -19.03
CA PRO A 323 -4.00 -25.71 -19.73
C PRO A 323 -5.36 -26.12 -19.16
N PRO A 324 -6.30 -25.16 -19.01
CA PRO A 324 -7.63 -25.48 -18.51
C PRO A 324 -8.19 -26.61 -19.36
N ALA A 325 -8.74 -27.63 -18.69
CA ALA A 325 -9.46 -28.71 -19.37
C ALA A 325 -10.41 -28.05 -20.37
N GLY A 326 -10.25 -28.40 -21.64
CA GLY A 326 -11.05 -27.83 -22.72
C GLY A 326 -12.54 -27.92 -22.38
N PRO A 327 -13.39 -27.05 -22.97
CA PRO A 327 -14.80 -27.00 -22.63
C PRO A 327 -15.36 -28.43 -22.64
N HIS A 328 -15.93 -28.84 -21.50
CA HIS A 328 -16.66 -30.10 -21.41
C HIS A 328 -17.65 -30.10 -22.57
N ARG A 329 -17.35 -30.89 -23.61
CA ARG A 329 -18.35 -31.18 -24.64
C ARG A 329 -19.54 -31.75 -23.88
N PRO A 330 -20.73 -31.14 -23.97
CA PRO A 330 -21.91 -31.75 -23.39
C PRO A 330 -21.98 -33.16 -23.96
N ALA A 331 -22.09 -34.16 -23.09
CA ALA A 331 -22.26 -35.53 -23.48
C ALA A 331 -23.40 -35.56 -24.51
N HIS A 332 -23.09 -35.99 -25.73
CA HIS A 332 -24.05 -36.03 -26.81
C HIS A 332 -25.24 -36.87 -26.33
N ARG A 333 -26.39 -36.21 -26.20
CA ARG A 333 -27.70 -36.82 -26.00
C ARG A 333 -28.11 -37.54 -27.28
N SER A 334 -27.35 -38.55 -27.69
CA SER A 334 -27.61 -39.36 -28.89
C SER A 334 -28.02 -40.79 -28.57
N ASP A 335 -27.96 -41.22 -27.31
CA ASP A 335 -28.39 -42.58 -26.92
C ASP A 335 -29.90 -42.70 -26.67
N GLU A 336 -30.63 -41.60 -26.64
CA GLU A 336 -32.09 -41.61 -26.41
C GLU A 336 -32.90 -41.68 -27.72
N ALA A 337 -32.30 -41.37 -28.87
CA ALA A 337 -32.96 -41.48 -30.18
C ALA A 337 -32.82 -42.88 -30.82
N ARG A 338 -32.06 -43.79 -30.19
CA ARG A 338 -31.82 -45.16 -30.68
C ARG A 338 -32.60 -46.22 -29.87
N LYS A 339 -33.77 -45.87 -29.35
CA LYS A 339 -34.71 -46.84 -28.76
C LYS A 339 -36.06 -46.93 -29.48
N ASP A 340 -36.35 -46.01 -30.40
CA ASP A 340 -37.67 -45.91 -31.05
C ASP A 340 -37.68 -46.27 -32.55
N ALA A 341 -36.63 -46.93 -33.05
CA ALA A 341 -36.61 -47.39 -34.44
C ALA A 341 -37.40 -48.71 -34.59
N PRO A 342 -38.50 -48.76 -35.36
CA PRO A 342 -39.21 -50.01 -35.63
C PRO A 342 -38.34 -50.93 -36.52
N ALA A 343 -38.41 -52.24 -36.25
CA ALA A 343 -37.69 -53.26 -36.99
C ALA A 343 -38.09 -53.26 -38.49
N PRO A 344 -37.15 -53.53 -39.42
CA PRO A 344 -37.47 -53.54 -40.84
C PRO A 344 -38.36 -54.74 -41.18
N ALA A 345 -39.51 -54.45 -41.78
CA ALA A 345 -40.42 -55.44 -42.33
C ALA A 345 -39.78 -56.11 -43.56
N VAL A 346 -39.71 -57.44 -43.54
CA VAL A 346 -39.39 -58.28 -44.70
C VAL A 346 -40.58 -58.20 -45.65
N LEU A 347 -40.43 -57.53 -46.80
CA LEU A 347 -41.48 -57.47 -47.81
C LEU A 347 -41.22 -58.52 -48.91
N MET A 348 -42.12 -59.49 -48.95
CA MET A 348 -42.29 -60.53 -49.95
C MET A 348 -42.78 -59.89 -51.28
N GLN A 349 -42.21 -60.35 -52.40
CA GLN A 349 -42.50 -59.88 -53.76
C GLN A 349 -43.89 -60.32 -54.25
N SER A 350 -44.65 -59.41 -54.89
CA SER A 350 -45.48 -59.75 -56.06
C SER A 350 -46.08 -58.52 -56.79
N HIS A 351 -45.72 -58.41 -58.07
CA HIS A 351 -46.55 -58.08 -59.26
C HIS A 351 -47.10 -56.65 -59.56
N ALA A 352 -46.81 -56.24 -60.83
CA ALA A 352 -47.60 -55.42 -61.80
C ALA A 352 -47.51 -53.86 -61.88
N ILE A 353 -46.60 -53.33 -62.74
CA ILE A 353 -46.76 -52.52 -64.01
C ILE A 353 -48.02 -51.60 -64.22
N PRO A 354 -48.02 -50.40 -64.91
CA PRO A 354 -47.11 -49.22 -65.10
C PRO A 354 -47.91 -47.84 -65.23
N PRO A 355 -47.53 -46.76 -66.01
CA PRO A 355 -46.32 -45.91 -66.11
C PRO A 355 -46.61 -44.36 -65.94
N VAL A 356 -45.59 -43.51 -66.25
CA VAL A 356 -45.64 -42.07 -66.68
C VAL A 356 -45.61 -41.04 -65.50
N GLN A 357 -44.80 -39.96 -65.41
CA GLN A 357 -44.18 -39.06 -66.39
C GLN A 357 -42.94 -38.30 -65.84
N LEU A 358 -42.02 -37.96 -66.75
CA LEU A 358 -40.91 -36.99 -66.62
C LEU A 358 -41.39 -35.56 -66.30
N ALA A 359 -40.62 -34.77 -65.53
CA ALA A 359 -40.13 -33.44 -65.94
C ALA A 359 -39.21 -32.76 -64.91
N ARG A 360 -38.00 -32.41 -65.35
CA ARG A 360 -37.11 -31.40 -64.76
C ARG A 360 -37.63 -29.99 -65.06
N ARG A 361 -37.42 -29.00 -64.16
CA ARG A 361 -37.10 -27.59 -64.52
C ARG A 361 -36.70 -26.71 -63.31
N THR A 362 -35.42 -26.31 -63.34
CA THR A 362 -34.75 -25.01 -63.05
C THR A 362 -35.34 -23.90 -62.13
N PRO A 363 -34.46 -23.08 -61.48
CA PRO A 363 -34.83 -21.95 -60.60
C PRO A 363 -34.83 -20.57 -61.29
N ARG A 364 -35.45 -19.54 -60.66
CA ARG A 364 -34.99 -18.13 -60.43
C ARG A 364 -36.13 -17.07 -60.39
N ASN A 365 -36.04 -16.15 -59.42
CA ASN A 365 -36.14 -14.66 -59.52
C ASN A 365 -37.31 -13.85 -58.85
N ARG A 366 -36.88 -12.91 -57.96
CA ARG A 366 -37.24 -11.46 -57.76
C ARG A 366 -38.69 -10.95 -57.58
N ARG A 367 -38.93 -10.19 -56.48
CA ARG A 367 -39.57 -8.83 -56.38
C ARG A 367 -39.11 -8.14 -55.05
N ARG A 368 -38.33 -7.03 -55.03
CA ARG A 368 -38.59 -5.55 -55.02
C ARG A 368 -39.46 -4.96 -53.86
N ARG A 369 -38.92 -3.93 -53.17
CA ARG A 369 -39.45 -3.11 -52.03
C ARG A 369 -40.39 -1.95 -52.46
N PRO A 370 -40.99 -1.14 -51.54
CA PRO A 370 -40.38 0.16 -51.15
C PRO A 370 -40.61 0.67 -49.68
N ARG A 371 -39.99 1.83 -49.38
CA ARG A 371 -39.78 2.58 -48.10
C ARG A 371 -40.98 3.45 -47.64
N TRP A 372 -41.03 3.81 -46.35
CA TRP A 372 -41.42 5.15 -45.84
C TRP A 372 -40.76 5.45 -44.47
N CYS A 373 -40.18 6.66 -44.32
CA CYS A 373 -39.83 7.33 -43.05
C CYS A 373 -40.94 8.35 -42.71
N PRO A 374 -40.95 8.89 -41.48
CA PRO A 374 -40.66 10.32 -41.36
C PRO A 374 -39.74 10.68 -40.17
N ALA A 375 -39.12 11.87 -40.25
CA ALA A 375 -38.47 12.65 -39.19
C ALA A 375 -39.14 14.06 -39.18
N PRO A 376 -38.76 15.07 -38.37
CA PRO A 376 -37.81 15.14 -37.25
C PRO A 376 -38.33 15.93 -36.01
N LEU A 377 -37.60 15.90 -34.89
CA LEU A 377 -37.52 17.04 -33.94
C LEU A 377 -36.23 16.95 -33.12
N ALA A 378 -35.51 18.07 -33.10
CA ALA A 378 -34.19 18.26 -32.50
C ALA A 378 -34.24 18.38 -30.98
N LEU A 379 -33.18 17.93 -30.29
CA LEU A 379 -32.46 18.67 -29.24
C LEU A 379 -31.32 17.81 -28.64
N THR A 380 -30.14 18.44 -28.60
CA THR A 380 -28.98 18.26 -27.71
C THR A 380 -28.19 16.93 -27.68
N ALA A 381 -26.96 17.03 -28.18
CA ALA A 381 -25.88 16.05 -28.10
C ALA A 381 -25.17 16.04 -26.72
N PRO A 382 -24.56 14.91 -26.31
CA PRO A 382 -23.40 14.92 -25.42
C PRO A 382 -22.11 14.73 -26.22
N VAL A 383 -21.18 15.66 -25.99
CA VAL A 383 -19.79 15.68 -26.48
C VAL A 383 -19.05 14.44 -25.98
N THR A 384 -18.59 13.58 -26.90
CA THR A 384 -17.56 12.58 -26.61
C THR A 384 -16.20 13.19 -26.90
N CYS A 385 -15.52 13.66 -25.85
CA CYS A 385 -14.14 14.13 -25.96
C CYS A 385 -13.21 12.91 -25.94
N ARG A 386 -12.78 12.47 -27.12
CA ARG A 386 -11.70 11.50 -27.33
C ARG A 386 -10.37 12.27 -27.29
N LEU A 387 -9.71 12.34 -26.14
CA LEU A 387 -8.37 12.90 -26.03
C LEU A 387 -7.35 11.83 -26.44
N HIS A 388 -6.94 11.84 -27.71
CA HIS A 388 -5.74 11.17 -28.19
C HIS A 388 -4.53 11.99 -27.72
N ILE A 389 -3.84 11.55 -26.66
CA ILE A 389 -2.49 12.06 -26.35
C ILE A 389 -1.51 11.19 -27.14
N CYS A 390 -1.05 11.71 -28.28
CA CYS A 390 0.15 11.24 -28.97
C CYS A 390 1.38 11.66 -28.15
N VAL A 391 1.95 10.76 -27.37
CA VAL A 391 3.29 10.96 -26.79
C VAL A 391 4.32 10.58 -27.85
N GLY A 392 4.93 11.58 -28.47
CA GLY A 392 6.02 11.41 -29.44
C GLY A 392 7.33 10.94 -28.78
N PRO A 393 8.23 10.26 -29.54
CA PRO A 393 9.40 9.56 -29.01
C PRO A 393 10.62 10.47 -28.70
N SER A 394 10.43 11.74 -28.35
CA SER A 394 11.54 12.67 -28.05
C SER A 394 12.00 12.65 -26.58
N TRP A 395 11.21 12.06 -25.67
CA TRP A 395 11.50 12.04 -24.23
C TRP A 395 12.56 11.00 -23.80
N MET A 396 12.77 9.94 -24.58
CA MET A 396 13.74 8.88 -24.25
C MET A 396 15.21 9.29 -24.49
N ARG A 397 15.48 10.36 -25.24
CA ARG A 397 16.85 10.79 -25.55
C ARG A 397 17.50 11.70 -24.49
N HIS A 398 16.70 12.32 -23.61
CA HIS A 398 17.23 13.20 -22.55
C HIS A 398 17.48 12.47 -21.22
N CYS A 399 16.83 11.34 -20.96
CA CYS A 399 17.09 10.53 -19.75
C CYS A 399 18.35 9.66 -19.87
N ALA A 400 18.80 9.32 -21.09
CA ALA A 400 19.96 8.45 -21.32
C ALA A 400 21.32 9.15 -21.10
N ALA A 401 21.36 10.49 -21.05
CA ALA A 401 22.61 11.24 -20.90
C ALA A 401 23.07 11.44 -19.44
N TRP A 402 22.22 11.12 -18.45
CA TRP A 402 22.51 11.35 -17.03
C TRP A 402 22.83 10.08 -16.23
N VAL A 403 22.66 8.90 -16.82
CA VAL A 403 22.77 7.61 -16.10
C VAL A 403 24.15 6.94 -16.29
N LEU A 404 25.05 7.47 -17.11
CA LEU A 404 26.35 6.83 -17.40
C LEU A 404 27.56 7.78 -17.47
N ALA A 405 27.81 8.57 -16.43
CA ALA A 405 29.16 9.11 -16.21
C ALA A 405 29.44 9.36 -14.73
N PRO A 406 30.37 8.59 -14.13
CA PRO A 406 31.23 9.16 -13.11
C PRO A 406 32.72 8.95 -13.43
N ILE A 407 33.54 9.77 -12.78
CA ILE A 407 34.99 9.62 -12.52
C ILE A 407 35.95 10.08 -13.66
N TRP A 408 36.76 11.09 -13.32
CA TRP A 408 37.93 11.71 -13.99
C TRP A 408 37.74 13.01 -14.82
N GLY A 409 38.16 14.15 -14.24
CA GLY A 409 38.42 15.42 -14.94
C GLY A 409 38.44 16.66 -14.00
N PRO A 410 39.38 17.62 -14.14
CA PRO A 410 39.69 18.59 -13.09
C PRO A 410 38.68 19.75 -12.98
N LYS A 411 38.61 20.34 -11.78
CA LYS A 411 37.77 21.52 -11.45
C LYS A 411 38.02 22.68 -12.42
N PRO A 412 36.97 23.29 -13.02
CA PRO A 412 37.06 24.62 -13.57
C PRO A 412 36.58 25.68 -12.57
N SER A 413 37.35 26.75 -12.53
CA SER A 413 37.13 28.01 -11.82
C SER A 413 35.88 28.76 -12.31
N GLY A 414 35.16 29.36 -11.35
CA GLY A 414 34.44 30.63 -11.50
C GLY A 414 33.33 30.73 -12.54
N ARG A 415 32.08 30.52 -12.11
CA ARG A 415 30.93 31.38 -12.48
C ARG A 415 29.71 31.05 -11.62
N SER A 416 29.20 32.08 -10.97
CA SER A 416 27.94 32.13 -10.25
C SER A 416 26.76 31.89 -11.18
N ILE A 417 25.83 31.00 -10.79
CA ILE A 417 24.51 30.89 -11.41
C ILE A 417 23.46 30.83 -10.30
N GLY A 418 22.46 31.70 -10.46
CA GLY A 418 21.56 32.21 -9.43
C GLY A 418 20.54 31.20 -8.89
N VAL A 419 20.27 31.41 -7.60
CA VAL A 419 19.16 30.84 -6.84
C VAL A 419 17.86 31.52 -7.32
N TRP A 420 16.88 30.73 -7.76
CA TRP A 420 15.53 31.21 -8.04
C TRP A 420 14.69 31.14 -6.76
N THR A 421 14.63 32.25 -6.02
CA THR A 421 13.58 32.53 -5.01
C THR A 421 12.33 33.07 -5.71
N GLN A 422 11.16 32.56 -5.35
CA GLN A 422 9.87 33.02 -5.88
C GLN A 422 9.53 34.45 -5.43
N PRO A 423 8.86 35.28 -6.26
CA PRO A 423 8.42 36.60 -5.86
C PRO A 423 7.01 36.58 -5.24
N ILE A 424 6.91 37.25 -4.09
CA ILE A 424 5.68 37.64 -3.39
C ILE A 424 5.02 38.79 -4.20
N LEU A 425 3.73 38.64 -4.53
CA LEU A 425 2.91 39.70 -5.11
C LEU A 425 2.55 40.73 -4.02
N LEU A 426 2.97 41.98 -4.21
CA LEU A 426 2.49 43.16 -3.50
C LEU A 426 1.97 44.16 -4.55
N SER A 427 0.68 44.49 -4.45
CA SER A 427 0.01 45.54 -5.23
C SER A 427 -0.19 46.77 -4.33
N SER A 428 0.20 47.91 -4.89
CA SER A 428 0.37 49.25 -4.33
C SER A 428 -0.84 49.91 -3.66
N GLY A 429 -0.56 50.81 -2.71
CA GLY A 429 -1.48 51.84 -2.21
C GLY A 429 -0.78 52.80 -1.23
N ALA A 430 -0.41 53.99 -1.73
CA ALA A 430 0.43 54.99 -1.08
C ALA A 430 -0.21 55.74 0.12
N ARG A 431 0.60 56.07 1.15
CA ARG A 431 0.75 57.45 1.69
C ARG A 431 1.80 57.59 2.82
N MET A 432 2.70 58.55 2.62
CA MET A 432 3.34 59.51 3.55
C MET A 432 3.75 59.10 4.99
N GLN A 433 5.07 59.24 5.22
CA GLN A 433 5.84 59.50 6.47
C GLN A 433 5.27 60.64 7.35
N PRO A 434 5.60 60.79 8.66
CA PRO A 434 7.00 60.94 9.12
C PRO A 434 7.42 60.32 10.46
N ALA A 435 8.74 60.40 10.65
CA ALA A 435 9.58 59.93 11.73
C ALA A 435 9.28 60.52 13.12
N ILE A 436 9.61 59.75 14.16
CA ILE A 436 9.78 60.18 15.56
C ILE A 436 11.09 59.55 16.09
N PRO A 437 11.88 60.26 16.94
CA PRO A 437 13.32 60.16 16.93
C PRO A 437 13.91 59.21 17.98
N THR A 438 15.12 58.75 17.68
CA THR A 438 16.10 58.17 18.58
C THR A 438 16.46 59.14 19.71
N SER A 439 16.38 58.69 20.95
CA SER A 439 17.13 59.25 22.08
C SER A 439 17.86 58.12 22.79
N ALA A 440 19.19 58.11 22.67
CA ALA A 440 20.07 57.37 23.55
C ALA A 440 21.26 58.29 23.83
N GLN A 441 21.31 58.73 25.09
CA GLN A 441 22.33 59.59 25.67
C GLN A 441 23.70 58.95 25.62
N GLY A 442 24.71 59.80 25.42
CA GLY A 442 26.11 59.45 25.50
C GLY A 442 26.66 59.39 26.93
N ASP A 443 27.81 58.72 26.98
CA ASP A 443 29.02 58.98 27.76
C ASP A 443 28.95 59.20 29.28
N THR A 444 29.66 58.30 29.97
CA THR A 444 30.72 58.52 30.98
C THR A 444 31.07 57.12 31.50
N THR A 445 32.28 56.57 31.47
CA THR A 445 33.68 57.04 31.53
C THR A 445 34.59 56.01 30.88
#